data_AF-G9KY40-F1
#
_entry.id   AF-G9KY40-F1
#
_cell.length_a   1.000
_cell.length_b   1.000
_cell.length_c   1.000
_cell.angle_alpha   90.00
_cell.angle_beta   90.00
_cell.angle_gamma   90.00
#
_symmetry.space_group_name_H-M   'P 1'
#
loop_
_entity.id
_entity.type
_entity.pdbx_description
1 polymer ?
#
loop_
_entity_poly.entity_id
_entity_poly.type
_entity_poly.pdbx_seq_one_letter_code
_entity_poly.pdbx_strand_id
1 'polypeptide(L)'
;RLDHCCAIDDSDETSKDFGPQAFQLLSAVEILGEKFGIGLPILFLQGSSSQRLPDQYRRHNLFGSGKNQTESWWKALSHQLMAEGFLVEVSGKRRFVRICTLTEKGRCWLHEAGTESPKKLILQASEELCP
;
A
#
# COMPACT_ATOMS: atom_id res chain seq x y z
N ARG A 1 24.20 -15.59 42.34
CA ARG A 1 24.34 -14.14 42.54
C ARG A 1 24.05 -13.49 41.21
N LEU A 2 22.91 -12.80 41.12
CA LEU A 2 22.60 -11.88 40.04
C LEU A 2 23.74 -10.86 39.92
N ASP A 3 24.18 -10.55 38.71
CA ASP A 3 24.54 -9.20 38.35
C ASP A 3 24.19 -8.96 36.88
N HIS A 4 23.36 -7.94 36.73
CA HIS A 4 22.71 -7.38 35.56
C HIS A 4 23.68 -6.51 34.74
N CYS A 5 23.21 -6.04 33.57
CA CYS A 5 23.70 -4.94 32.71
C CYS A 5 24.33 -5.42 31.39
N CYS A 6 23.82 -5.08 30.20
CA CYS A 6 22.68 -4.28 29.78
C CYS A 6 22.12 -4.94 28.51
N ALA A 7 20.82 -5.22 28.46
CA ALA A 7 20.16 -5.40 27.18
C ALA A 7 20.15 -4.01 26.54
N ILE A 8 21.05 -3.77 25.59
CA ILE A 8 20.87 -2.67 24.66
C ILE A 8 19.66 -3.08 23.83
N ASP A 9 18.52 -2.50 24.18
CA ASP A 9 17.35 -2.41 23.32
C ASP A 9 17.73 -1.49 22.16
N ASP A 10 18.47 -2.04 21.20
CA ASP A 10 18.68 -1.43 19.90
C ASP A 10 17.59 -1.95 18.97
N SER A 11 16.33 -1.67 19.35
CA SER A 11 15.22 -1.67 18.40
C SER A 11 15.39 -0.47 17.46
N ASP A 12 16.50 -0.47 16.71
CA ASP A 12 16.63 0.28 15.47
C ASP A 12 15.81 -0.47 14.41
N GLU A 13 14.50 -0.53 14.68
CA GLU A 13 13.49 -1.13 13.84
C GLU A 13 13.54 -0.34 12.52
N THR A 14 13.97 -1.00 11.45
CA THR A 14 14.47 -0.35 10.24
C THR A 14 13.36 0.43 9.53
N SER A 15 13.16 1.68 9.92
CA SER A 15 12.21 2.57 9.26
C SER A 15 12.73 2.97 7.88
N LYS A 16 11.87 2.89 6.86
CA LYS A 16 12.23 3.22 5.46
C LYS A 16 11.18 4.08 4.81
N ASP A 17 11.60 4.83 3.80
CA ASP A 17 10.70 5.64 3.00
C ASP A 17 10.01 4.79 1.92
N PHE A 18 8.69 4.64 2.06
CA PHE A 18 7.82 3.98 1.09
C PHE A 18 6.92 4.98 0.34
N GLY A 19 7.22 6.28 0.41
CA GLY A 19 6.46 7.33 -0.26
C GLY A 19 6.11 7.02 -1.73
N PRO A 20 7.09 6.64 -2.57
CA PRO A 20 6.82 6.31 -3.98
C PRO A 20 5.84 5.15 -4.16
N GLN A 21 5.98 4.08 -3.36
CA GLN A 21 5.13 2.90 -3.47
C GLN A 21 3.75 3.12 -2.84
N ALA A 22 3.68 3.90 -1.76
CA ALA A 22 2.42 4.35 -1.19
C ALA A 22 1.65 5.21 -2.18
N PHE A 23 2.31 6.15 -2.87
CA PHE A 23 1.69 6.93 -3.93
C PHE A 23 1.10 6.03 -5.03
N GLN A 24 1.86 5.04 -5.51
CA GLN A 24 1.37 4.08 -6.51
C GLN A 24 0.14 3.32 -6.03
N LEU A 25 0.17 2.76 -4.81
CA LEU A 25 -0.92 1.92 -4.30
C LEU A 25 -2.18 2.71 -3.95
N LEU A 26 -2.03 3.87 -3.29
CA LEU A 26 -3.16 4.75 -2.96
C LEU A 26 -3.80 5.31 -4.25
N SER A 27 -2.99 5.73 -5.23
CA SER A 27 -3.49 6.14 -6.55
C SER A 27 -4.24 5.00 -7.24
N ALA A 28 -3.72 3.77 -7.20
CA ALA A 28 -4.38 2.63 -7.83
C ALA A 28 -5.75 2.32 -7.21
N VAL A 29 -5.89 2.45 -5.89
CA VAL A 29 -7.17 2.33 -5.18
C VAL A 29 -8.17 3.40 -5.64
N GLU A 30 -7.72 4.65 -5.77
CA GLU A 30 -8.54 5.78 -6.24
C GLU A 30 -8.96 5.61 -7.72
N ILE A 31 -8.03 5.27 -8.61
CA ILE A 31 -8.27 5.06 -10.05
C ILE A 31 -9.30 3.95 -10.29
N LEU A 32 -9.23 2.89 -9.50
CA LEU A 32 -10.19 1.78 -9.55
C LEU A 32 -11.52 2.11 -8.84
N GLY A 33 -11.64 3.32 -8.30
CA GLY A 33 -12.85 3.91 -7.74
C GLY A 33 -13.29 3.31 -6.42
N GLU A 34 -12.37 2.68 -5.67
CA GLU A 34 -12.65 2.13 -4.33
C GLU A 34 -13.76 1.06 -4.33
N LYS A 35 -13.92 0.31 -5.44
CA LYS A 35 -15.01 -0.69 -5.61
C LYS A 35 -14.56 -2.13 -5.43
N PHE A 36 -13.28 -2.35 -5.15
CA PHE A 36 -12.64 -3.66 -5.16
C PHE A 36 -11.82 -3.87 -3.89
N GLY A 37 -11.58 -5.13 -3.54
CA GLY A 37 -10.54 -5.46 -2.56
C GLY A 37 -9.15 -5.14 -3.09
N ILE A 38 -8.17 -5.11 -2.19
CA ILE A 38 -6.79 -4.67 -2.49
C ILE A 38 -6.10 -5.44 -3.63
N GLY A 39 -6.52 -6.69 -3.87
CA GLY A 39 -5.94 -7.50 -4.95
C GLY A 39 -6.09 -6.90 -6.35
N LEU A 40 -7.15 -6.14 -6.64
CA LEU A 40 -7.31 -5.54 -7.98
C LEU A 40 -6.35 -4.37 -8.23
N PRO A 41 -6.17 -3.40 -7.29
CA PRO A 41 -5.06 -2.45 -7.32
C PRO A 41 -3.68 -3.10 -7.52
N ILE A 42 -3.41 -4.22 -6.85
CA ILE A 42 -2.12 -4.92 -7.00
C ILE A 42 -1.96 -5.49 -8.42
N LEU A 43 -2.97 -6.17 -8.94
CA LEU A 43 -2.96 -6.67 -10.33
C LEU A 43 -2.76 -5.55 -11.36
N PHE A 44 -3.36 -4.38 -11.10
CA PHE A 44 -3.19 -3.19 -11.92
C PHE A 44 -1.74 -2.68 -11.91
N LEU A 45 -1.14 -2.51 -10.73
CA LEU A 45 0.24 -2.07 -10.59
C LEU A 45 1.26 -3.05 -11.18
N GLN A 46 0.98 -4.35 -11.10
CA GLN A 46 1.83 -5.39 -11.67
C GLN A 46 1.68 -5.55 -13.19
N GLY A 47 0.74 -4.84 -13.83
CA GLY A 47 0.55 -4.94 -15.27
C GLY A 47 -0.13 -6.25 -15.70
N SER A 48 -0.99 -6.82 -14.86
CA SER A 48 -1.57 -8.15 -15.07
C SER A 48 -2.51 -8.23 -16.28
N SER A 49 -2.45 -9.35 -17.00
CA SER A 49 -3.41 -9.75 -18.04
C SER A 49 -4.69 -10.42 -17.50
N SER A 50 -4.86 -10.49 -16.17
CA SER A 50 -6.03 -11.13 -15.55
C SER A 50 -7.36 -10.54 -16.03
N GLN A 51 -8.31 -11.40 -16.38
CA GLN A 51 -9.68 -11.01 -16.75
C GLN A 51 -10.43 -10.29 -15.62
N ARG A 52 -9.97 -10.43 -14.37
CA ARG A 52 -10.52 -9.71 -13.21
C ARG A 52 -10.32 -8.20 -13.30
N LEU A 53 -9.26 -7.76 -14.00
CA LEU A 53 -8.96 -6.35 -14.22
C LEU A 53 -9.60 -5.90 -15.54
N PRO A 54 -10.56 -4.96 -15.54
CA PRO A 54 -11.17 -4.47 -16.76
C PRO A 54 -10.17 -3.77 -17.70
N ASP A 55 -10.29 -4.00 -19.00
CA ASP A 55 -9.35 -3.51 -20.02
C ASP A 55 -9.18 -1.98 -20.03
N GLN A 56 -10.24 -1.25 -19.67
CA GLN A 56 -10.22 0.22 -19.64
C GLN A 56 -9.10 0.77 -18.74
N TYR A 57 -8.73 0.05 -17.66
CA TYR A 57 -7.69 0.49 -16.74
C TYR A 57 -6.28 0.26 -17.28
N ARG A 58 -6.10 -0.65 -18.26
CA ARG A 58 -4.77 -0.98 -18.81
C ARG A 58 -4.13 0.16 -19.61
N ARG A 59 -4.91 1.19 -19.96
CA ARG A 59 -4.44 2.40 -20.66
C ARG A 59 -3.90 3.46 -19.71
N HIS A 60 -4.07 3.30 -18.39
CA HIS A 60 -3.62 4.28 -17.41
C HIS A 60 -2.10 4.21 -17.21
N ASN A 61 -1.43 5.36 -17.02
CA ASN A 61 0.04 5.44 -16.93
C ASN A 61 0.64 4.65 -15.75
N LEU A 62 -0.14 4.42 -14.69
CA LEU A 62 0.27 3.60 -13.53
C LEU A 62 0.08 2.09 -13.74
N PHE A 63 -0.53 1.65 -14.85
CA PHE A 63 -0.63 0.23 -15.15
C PHE A 63 0.77 -0.35 -15.39
N GLY A 64 1.15 -1.37 -14.63
CA GLY A 64 2.48 -1.99 -14.73
C GLY A 64 3.62 -1.20 -14.08
N SER A 65 3.36 -0.07 -13.42
CA SER A 65 4.42 0.75 -12.79
C SER A 65 5.03 0.09 -11.54
N GLY A 66 4.37 -0.92 -10.98
CA GLY A 66 4.77 -1.67 -9.79
C GLY A 66 5.27 -3.09 -10.08
N LYS A 67 5.57 -3.41 -11.36
CA LYS A 67 5.99 -4.75 -11.80
C LYS A 67 7.28 -5.30 -11.16
N ASN A 68 8.09 -4.43 -10.57
CA ASN A 68 9.35 -4.81 -9.92
C ASN A 68 9.13 -5.42 -8.53
N GLN A 69 7.93 -5.25 -7.94
CA GLN A 69 7.59 -5.80 -6.64
C GLN A 69 6.64 -7.01 -6.79
N THR A 70 6.82 -8.00 -5.91
CA THR A 70 5.99 -9.20 -5.89
C THR A 70 4.58 -8.91 -5.36
N GLU A 71 3.64 -9.85 -5.57
CA GLU A 71 2.29 -9.70 -5.03
C GLU A 71 2.30 -9.71 -3.48
N SER A 72 3.15 -10.54 -2.87
CA SER A 72 3.31 -10.58 -1.42
C SER A 72 3.85 -9.25 -0.88
N TRP A 73 4.85 -8.66 -1.54
CA TRP A 73 5.39 -7.36 -1.14
C TRP A 73 4.32 -6.26 -1.17
N TRP A 74 3.49 -6.21 -2.22
CA TRP A 74 2.38 -5.25 -2.30
C TRP A 74 1.31 -5.50 -1.22
N LYS A 75 1.02 -6.76 -0.89
CA LYS A 75 0.11 -7.09 0.22
C LYS A 75 0.68 -6.64 1.56
N ALA A 76 1.96 -6.88 1.81
CA ALA A 76 2.66 -6.42 3.01
C ALA A 76 2.55 -4.89 3.16
N LEU A 77 2.84 -4.15 2.09
CA LEU A 77 2.72 -2.68 2.10
C LEU A 77 1.27 -2.27 2.36
N SER A 78 0.30 -2.94 1.75
CA SER A 78 -1.11 -2.61 1.96
C SER A 78 -1.55 -2.79 3.42
N HIS A 79 -1.07 -3.84 4.09
CA HIS A 79 -1.35 -4.06 5.51
C HIS A 79 -0.71 -2.99 6.38
N GLN A 80 0.53 -2.57 6.08
CA GLN A 80 1.18 -1.45 6.77
C GLN A 80 0.40 -0.15 6.59
N LEU A 81 -0.06 0.16 5.37
CA LEU A 81 -0.88 1.33 5.10
C LEU A 81 -2.25 1.27 5.80
N MET A 82 -2.83 0.09 6.01
CA MET A 82 -4.04 -0.09 6.80
C MET A 82 -3.78 0.11 8.30
N ALA A 83 -2.69 -0.45 8.82
CA ALA A 83 -2.29 -0.29 10.22
C ALA A 83 -2.03 1.18 10.57
N GLU A 84 -1.39 1.91 9.65
CA GLU A 84 -1.17 3.36 9.75
C GLU A 84 -2.41 4.19 9.40
N GLY A 85 -3.52 3.57 9.00
CA GLY A 85 -4.78 4.25 8.75
C GLY A 85 -4.83 5.11 7.49
N PHE A 86 -4.02 4.83 6.46
CA PHE A 86 -4.19 5.41 5.12
C PHE A 86 -5.23 4.65 4.29
N LEU A 87 -5.35 3.35 4.51
CA LEU A 87 -6.33 2.46 3.89
C LEU A 87 -7.25 1.85 4.94
N VAL A 88 -8.44 1.43 4.50
CA VAL A 88 -9.38 0.69 5.35
C VAL A 88 -10.17 -0.32 4.52
N GLU A 89 -10.43 -1.49 5.11
CA GLU A 89 -11.35 -2.48 4.53
C GLU A 89 -12.77 -2.31 5.07
N VAL A 90 -13.70 -1.96 4.20
CA VAL A 90 -15.12 -1.80 4.55
C VAL A 90 -15.99 -2.83 3.84
N SER A 91 -17.21 -3.04 4.34
CA SER A 91 -18.20 -3.84 3.65
C SER A 91 -18.63 -3.16 2.35
N GLY A 92 -18.54 -3.88 1.24
CA GLY A 92 -19.06 -3.45 -0.04
C GLY A 92 -20.59 -3.54 -0.10
N LYS A 93 -21.16 -3.38 -1.30
CA LYS A 93 -22.62 -3.40 -1.53
C LYS A 93 -23.31 -4.68 -1.05
N ARG A 94 -22.58 -5.79 -0.99
CA ARG A 94 -23.06 -7.09 -0.48
C ARG A 94 -22.28 -7.43 0.79
N ARG A 95 -22.96 -7.94 1.83
CA ARG A 95 -22.37 -8.25 3.15
C ARG A 95 -21.08 -9.07 3.12
N PHE A 96 -20.91 -9.93 2.13
CA PHE A 96 -19.73 -10.81 1.99
C PHE A 96 -18.58 -10.22 1.18
N VAL A 97 -18.78 -9.05 0.57
CA VAL A 97 -17.74 -8.38 -0.21
C VAL A 97 -17.04 -7.40 0.70
N ARG A 98 -15.73 -7.50 0.83
CA ARG A 98 -14.89 -6.45 1.42
C ARG A 98 -14.21 -5.67 0.31
N ILE A 99 -14.22 -4.35 0.43
CA ILE A 99 -13.56 -3.43 -0.49
C ILE A 99 -12.52 -2.63 0.28
N CYS A 100 -11.43 -2.28 -0.40
CA CYS A 100 -10.38 -1.44 0.15
C CYS A 100 -10.59 0.00 -0.32
N THR A 101 -10.66 0.93 0.63
CA THR A 101 -10.97 2.34 0.40
C THR A 101 -9.92 3.23 1.05
N LEU A 102 -9.78 4.46 0.56
CA LEU A 102 -8.94 5.46 1.21
C LEU A 102 -9.63 5.96 2.49
N THR A 103 -8.87 6.17 3.54
CA THR A 103 -9.34 6.96 4.69
C THR A 103 -9.23 8.45 4.36
N GLU A 104 -9.72 9.32 5.25
CA GLU A 104 -9.46 10.77 5.12
C GLU A 104 -7.95 11.08 5.15
N LYS A 105 -7.20 10.43 6.05
CA LYS A 105 -5.74 10.52 6.10
C LYS A 105 -5.10 10.10 4.76
N GLY A 106 -5.57 9.00 4.17
CA GLY A 106 -5.15 8.51 2.87
C GLY A 106 -5.39 9.52 1.74
N ARG A 107 -6.58 10.13 1.70
CA ARG A 107 -6.95 11.15 0.70
C ARG A 107 -6.12 12.41 0.83
N CYS A 108 -5.98 12.96 2.03
CA CYS A 108 -5.17 14.15 2.26
C CYS A 108 -3.71 13.91 1.87
N TRP A 109 -3.13 12.79 2.31
CA TRP A 109 -1.76 12.45 1.96
C TRP A 109 -1.57 12.28 0.45
N LEU A 110 -2.51 11.60 -0.24
CA LEU A 110 -2.44 11.39 -1.68
C LEU A 110 -2.56 12.70 -2.46
N HIS A 111 -3.46 13.59 -2.03
CA HIS A 111 -3.62 14.92 -2.62
C HIS A 111 -2.31 15.72 -2.53
N GLU A 112 -1.72 15.79 -1.33
CA GLU A 112 -0.45 16.48 -1.09
C GLU A 112 0.72 15.85 -1.88
N ALA A 113 0.73 14.52 -2.04
CA ALA A 113 1.73 13.82 -2.82
C ALA A 113 1.62 14.06 -4.33
N GLY A 114 0.44 14.47 -4.82
CA GLY A 114 0.21 14.81 -6.22
C GLY A 114 0.56 16.25 -6.59
N THR A 115 0.65 17.16 -5.60
CA THR A 115 0.86 18.60 -5.83
C THR A 115 2.31 19.04 -5.68
N GLU A 116 3.10 18.37 -4.84
CA GLU A 116 4.47 18.76 -4.52
C GLU A 116 5.45 17.58 -4.61
N SER A 117 6.76 17.86 -4.52
CA SER A 117 7.88 16.89 -4.55
C SER A 117 7.57 15.53 -3.89
N PRO A 118 8.18 14.40 -4.33
CA PRO A 118 7.79 13.07 -3.88
C PRO A 118 7.63 13.00 -2.36
N LYS A 119 6.38 12.87 -1.92
CA LYS A 119 6.02 12.91 -0.52
C LYS A 119 6.55 11.65 0.16
N LYS A 120 7.35 11.86 1.19
CA LYS A 120 7.88 10.75 2.00
C LYS A 120 6.79 10.12 2.84
N LEU A 121 6.92 8.83 3.06
CA LEU A 121 6.08 8.09 3.98
C LEU A 121 6.95 7.04 4.67
N ILE A 122 7.41 7.39 5.87
CA ILE A 122 8.32 6.55 6.65
C ILE A 122 7.49 5.50 7.38
N LEU A 123 7.76 4.22 7.13
CA LEU A 123 7.11 3.08 7.77
C LEU A 123 8.15 2.15 8.38
N GLN A 124 7.72 1.39 9.39
CA GLN A 124 8.48 0.23 9.86
C GLN A 124 8.56 -0.82 8.76
N ALA A 125 9.77 -1.19 8.35
CA ALA A 125 9.96 -2.21 7.34
C ALA A 125 9.84 -3.61 7.96
N SER A 126 8.82 -4.36 7.55
CA SER A 126 8.75 -5.81 7.82
C SER A 126 9.74 -6.57 6.92
N GLU A 127 10.11 -7.81 7.30
CA GLU A 127 10.93 -8.72 6.49
C GLU A 127 10.42 -8.84 5.05
N GLU A 128 9.10 -8.91 4.84
CA GLU A 128 8.51 -8.98 3.49
C GLU A 128 8.72 -7.71 2.64
N LEU A 129 8.92 -6.55 3.28
CA LEU A 129 9.16 -5.28 2.60
C LEU A 129 10.63 -5.05 2.31
N CYS A 130 11.51 -5.70 3.09
CA CYS A 130 12.96 -5.62 3.01
C CYS A 130 13.58 -7.02 3.17
N PRO A 131 13.36 -7.91 2.19
CA PRO A 131 13.87 -9.28 2.23
C PRO A 131 15.40 -9.35 2.04
#